data_AF-A0A8J6NNR4-F1
#
_entry.id   AF-A0A8J6NNR4-F1
#
_cell.length_a   1.000
_cell.length_b   1.000
_cell.length_c   1.000
_cell.angle_alpha   90.00
_cell.angle_beta   90.00
_cell.angle_gamma   90.00
#
_symmetry.space_group_name_H-M   'P 1'
#
loop_
_entity.id
_entity.type
_entity.pdbx_description
1 polymer ?
#
loop_
_entity_poly.entity_id
_entity_poly.type
_entity_poly.pdbx_seq_one_letter_code
_entity_poly.pdbx_strand_id
1 'polypeptide(L)' 'MSRDLREYARQTSVQLGVGAFLLLFIVGDGLIYLIYGKTAALMGLTCLLAGLAPIILIVIIMIILNWIVKRANRD' A
#
# COMPACT_ATOMS: atom_id res chain seq x y z
N MET A 1 6.03 25.72 20.62
CA MET A 1 6.86 25.19 19.52
C MET A 1 6.07 24.05 18.88
N SER A 2 5.35 24.36 17.80
CA SER A 2 4.39 23.48 17.13
C SER A 2 5.12 22.27 16.54
N ARG A 3 5.07 21.15 17.27
CA ARG A 3 5.52 19.85 16.78
C ARG A 3 4.64 19.51 15.57
N ASP A 4 5.24 19.32 14.40
CA ASP A 4 4.53 18.98 13.17
C ASP A 4 3.73 17.67 13.33
N LEU A 5 2.46 17.78 13.74
CA LEU A 5 1.53 16.65 13.84
C LEU A 5 1.27 15.96 12.50
N ARG A 6 1.59 16.65 11.39
CA ARG A 6 1.37 16.20 10.02
C ARG A 6 2.33 15.09 9.57
N GLU A 7 3.55 15.06 10.12
CA GLU A 7 4.50 13.97 9.88
C GLU A 7 4.10 12.70 10.65
N TYR A 8 3.67 12.86 11.91
CA TYR A 8 3.25 11.74 12.76
C TYR A 8 1.95 11.06 12.30
N ALA A 9 0.98 11.83 11.80
CA ALA A 9 -0.24 11.26 11.23
C ALA A 9 0.06 10.36 10.00
N ARG A 10 1.02 10.78 9.15
CA ARG A 10 1.39 10.04 7.93
C ARG A 10 2.07 8.71 8.26
N GLN A 11 2.93 8.68 9.28
CA GLN A 11 3.62 7.45 9.68
C GLN A 11 2.65 6.41 10.27
N THR A 12 1.69 6.86 11.09
CA THR A 12 0.65 5.97 11.65
C THR A 12 -0.28 5.43 10.58
N SER A 13 -0.72 6.25 9.62
CA SER A 13 -1.57 5.78 8.51
C SER A 13 -0.89 4.74 7.62
N VAL A 14 0.43 4.88 7.37
CA VAL A 14 1.19 3.87 6.61
C VAL A 14 1.27 2.57 7.38
N GLN A 15 1.54 2.63 8.70
CA GLN A 15 1.65 1.44 9.52
C GLN A 15 0.32 0.69 9.65
N LEU A 16 -0.80 1.41 9.78
CA LEU A 16 -2.15 0.84 9.74
C LEU A 16 -2.49 0.25 8.35
N GLY A 17 -2.12 0.94 7.27
CA GLY A 17 -2.32 0.43 5.91
C GLY A 17 -1.55 -0.86 5.64
N VAL A 18 -0.28 -0.92 6.06
CA VAL A 18 0.56 -2.12 5.93
C VAL A 18 0.05 -3.26 6.81
N GLY A 19 -0.35 -2.97 8.05
CA GLY A 19 -0.93 -3.96 8.96
C GLY A 19 -2.24 -4.56 8.43
N ALA A 20 -3.14 -3.72 7.94
CA ALA A 20 -4.40 -4.16 7.32
C ALA A 20 -4.15 -4.98 6.05
N PHE A 21 -3.20 -4.57 5.21
CA PHE A 21 -2.84 -5.30 4.00
C PHE A 21 -2.26 -6.69 4.29
N LEU A 22 -1.36 -6.80 5.27
CA LEU A 22 -0.80 -8.07 5.72
C LEU A 22 -1.89 -9.00 6.28
N LEU A 23 -2.79 -8.48 7.10
CA LEU A 23 -3.92 -9.26 7.62
C LEU A 23 -4.83 -9.75 6.49
N LEU A 24 -5.16 -8.89 5.53
CA LEU A 24 -5.98 -9.27 4.36
C LEU A 24 -5.30 -10.35 3.52
N PHE A 25 -4.00 -10.23 3.26
CA PHE A 25 -3.27 -11.22 2.49
C PHE A 25 -3.15 -12.56 3.22
N ILE A 26 -2.77 -12.54 4.51
CA ILE A 26 -2.51 -13.77 5.26
C ILE A 26 -3.82 -14.46 5.65
N VAL A 27 -4.77 -13.72 6.22
CA VAL A 27 -6.04 -14.27 6.70
C VAL A 27 -7.02 -14.48 5.55
N GLY A 28 -7.11 -13.53 4.60
CA GLY A 28 -8.00 -13.64 3.46
C GLY A 28 -7.58 -14.78 2.52
N ASP A 29 -6.35 -14.75 2.01
CA ASP A 29 -5.87 -15.79 1.09
C ASP A 29 -5.72 -17.15 1.78
N GLY A 30 -5.31 -17.17 3.05
CA GLY A 30 -5.25 -18.38 3.87
C GLY A 30 -6.60 -19.05 4.09
N LEU A 31 -7.67 -18.28 4.31
CA LEU A 31 -9.02 -18.82 4.44
C LEU A 31 -9.57 -19.30 3.09
N ILE A 32 -9.27 -18.59 2.00
CA ILE A 32 -9.63 -19.01 0.64
C ILE A 32 -8.93 -20.33 0.28
N TYR A 33 -7.66 -20.47 0.63
CA TYR A 33 -6.90 -21.70 0.41
C TYR A 33 -7.52 -22.91 1.13
N LEU A 34 -7.96 -22.73 2.37
CA LEU A 34 -8.59 -23.80 3.17
C LEU A 34 -9.97 -24.22 2.65
N ILE A 35 -10.78 -23.29 2.13
CA ILE A 35 -12.17 -23.58 1.73
C ILE A 35 -12.30 -23.91 0.25
N TYR A 36 -11.63 -23.17 -0.64
CA TYR A 36 -11.82 -23.28 -2.09
C TYR A 36 -10.64 -23.93 -2.84
N GLY A 37 -9.55 -24.25 -2.14
CA GLY A 37 -8.37 -24.90 -2.72
C GLY A 37 -7.47 -23.95 -3.53
N LYS A 38 -6.42 -24.52 -4.15
CA LYS A 38 -5.28 -23.79 -4.71
C LYS A 38 -5.64 -22.77 -5.80
N THR A 39 -6.62 -23.11 -6.65
CA THR A 39 -6.99 -22.29 -7.80
C THR A 39 -7.68 -21.00 -7.37
N ALA A 40 -8.48 -21.05 -6.30
CA ALA A 40 -9.15 -19.88 -5.76
C ALA A 40 -8.19 -18.95 -5.00
N ALA A 41 -7.18 -19.51 -4.32
CA ALA A 41 -6.11 -18.71 -3.71
C ALA A 41 -5.33 -17.92 -4.76
N LEU A 42 -5.01 -18.53 -5.91
CA LEU A 42 -4.38 -17.81 -7.04
C LEU A 42 -5.25 -16.65 -7.56
N MET A 43 -6.56 -16.85 -7.70
CA MET A 43 -7.46 -15.76 -8.10
C MET A 43 -7.56 -14.68 -7.02
N GLY A 44 -7.66 -15.05 -5.75
CA GLY A 44 -7.65 -14.13 -4.61
C GLY A 44 -6.40 -13.25 -4.61
N LEU A 45 -5.22 -13.86 -4.74
CA LEU A 45 -3.94 -13.18 -4.80
C LEU A 45 -3.83 -12.21 -5.98
N THR A 46 -4.27 -12.63 -7.18
CA THR A 46 -4.27 -11.75 -8.36
C THR A 46 -5.25 -10.58 -8.22
N CYS A 47 -6.42 -10.79 -7.60
CA CYS A 47 -7.40 -9.73 -7.33
C CYS A 47 -6.86 -8.70 -6.34
N LEU A 48 -6.23 -9.16 -5.26
CA LEU A 48 -5.59 -8.32 -4.26
C LEU A 48 -4.42 -7.50 -4.87
N LEU A 49 -3.60 -8.11 -5.73
CA LEU A 49 -2.55 -7.42 -6.47
C LEU A 49 -3.11 -6.37 -7.44
N ALA A 50 -4.19 -6.70 -8.16
CA ALA A 50 -4.85 -5.75 -9.05
C ALA A 50 -5.44 -4.55 -8.29
N GLY A 51 -6.01 -4.78 -7.11
CA GLY A 51 -6.48 -3.72 -6.22
C GLY A 51 -5.36 -2.84 -5.67
N LEU A 52 -4.14 -3.38 -5.57
CA LEU A 52 -2.96 -2.63 -5.13
C LEU A 52 -2.35 -1.75 -6.24
N ALA A 53 -2.58 -2.10 -7.51
CA ALA A 53 -2.08 -1.36 -8.66
C ALA A 53 -2.38 0.15 -8.61
N PRO A 54 -3.62 0.63 -8.35
CA PRO A 54 -3.89 2.06 -8.26
C PRO A 54 -3.18 2.73 -7.09
N ILE A 55 -3.00 2.06 -5.95
CA ILE A 55 -2.27 2.61 -4.80
C ILE A 55 -0.81 2.81 -5.16
N ILE A 56 -0.18 1.79 -5.76
CA ILE A 56 1.21 1.84 -6.22
C ILE A 56 1.37 2.97 -7.25
N LEU A 57 0.44 3.09 -8.20
CA LEU A 57 0.46 4.13 -9.22
C LEU A 57 0.46 5.54 -8.61
N ILE A 58 -0.40 5.79 -7.62
CA ILE A 58 -0.46 7.09 -6.92
C ILE A 58 0.87 7.38 -6.20
N VAL A 59 1.43 6.39 -5.49
CA VAL A 59 2.70 6.54 -4.78
C VAL A 59 3.84 6.85 -5.74
N ILE A 60 3.92 6.14 -6.88
CA ILE A 60 4.92 6.37 -7.92
C ILE A 60 4.81 7.81 -8.45
N ILE A 61 3.61 8.25 -8.81
CA ILE A 61 3.39 9.62 -9.30
C ILE A 61 3.83 10.64 -8.25
N MET A 62 3.48 10.44 -6.98
CA MET A 62 3.86 11.34 -5.90
C MET A 62 5.39 11.40 -5.70
N ILE A 63 6.09 10.27 -5.81
CA ILE A 63 7.56 10.21 -5.74
C ILE A 63 8.18 10.95 -6.92
N ILE A 64 7.69 10.71 -8.14
CA ILE A 64 8.18 11.37 -9.36
C ILE A 64 8.03 12.89 -9.23
N LEU A 65 6.86 13.37 -8.83
CA LEU A 65 6.60 14.80 -8.62
C LEU A 65 7.57 15.41 -7.59
N ASN A 66 7.78 14.73 -6.46
CA ASN A 66 8.74 15.18 -5.46
C ASN A 66 10.18 15.22 -6.02
N TRP A 67 10.56 14.21 -6.81
CA TRP A 67 11.88 14.16 -7.42
C TRP A 67 12.10 15.30 -8.44
N ILE A 68 11.09 15.60 -9.24
CA ILE A 68 11.10 16.72 -10.20
C ILE A 68 11.18 18.06 -9.45
N VAL A 69 10.34 18.28 -8.45
CA VAL A 69 10.34 19.53 -7.65
C VAL A 69 11.68 19.73 -6.94
N LYS A 70 12.25 18.67 -6.35
CA LYS A 70 13.55 18.74 -5.68
C LYS A 70 14.71 19.00 -6.65
N ARG A 71 14.59 18.57 -7.90
CA ARG A 71 15.55 18.86 -8.96
C ARG A 71 15.38 20.27 -9.54
N ALA A 72 14.15 20.79 -9.61
CA ALA A 72 13.86 22.14 -10.09
C ALA A 72 14.17 23.23 -9.05
N ASN A 73 14.05 22.95 -7.75
CA ASN A 73 14.34 23.90 -6.67
C ASN A 73 15.83 23.85 -6.23
N ARG A 74 16.73 23.44 -7.13
CA ARG A 74 18.17 23.31 -6.89
C ARG A 74 18.97 24.43 -7.60
N ASP A 75 18.33 25.60 -7.72
CA ASP A 75 18.90 26.88 -8.13
C ASP A 75 18.92 27.86 -6.94
#